data_AF-D5WV13-F1
#
_entry.id   AF-D5WV13-F1
#
_cell.length_a   1.000
_cell.length_b   1.000
_cell.length_c   1.000
_cell.angle_alpha   90.00
_cell.angle_beta   90.00
_cell.angle_gamma   90.00
#
_symmetry.space_group_name_H-M   'P 1'
#
loop_
_entity.id
_entity.type
_entity.pdbx_description
1 polymer ?
#
loop_
_entity_poly.entity_id
_entity_poly.type
_entity_poly.pdbx_seq_one_letter_code
_entity_poly.pdbx_strand_id
1 'polypeptide(L)'
;MKQLPSQSVDHSLFIHQLVIGGIGLLGLWQVYVVRGLSWSALFRLGDPVAVVGWGILVAAVVIALMFLLARVFPEQVRLEQLPSLRTDQIIVLIVIGVLSEEIVFRALIQRFLLLATSSPAGAVVGAAAISALFPALYRRPYRERPVLLGSVFLINAILGWAYWYTGILWTSAWAHFLMHVVLLLLRQQPVLGKEAGRCLTASLARWLSRNRVPAMTDLEKTIVINPWSLYRGPALFCGIGLLSVWQLYVRHGVSWTTLFGIGHSSKVLAVGVLGAVLMFSISLILVKWFPTPSKRERLLLQLRLSLIVLLMALSSFAEEIIFRVVIQRFLIESSSSIVLGIGISSFIFTIFHEQHMEHLIVSAWRFAGGVFLGWAYWYTGSVWTSVLCHFLVNVATLVTAKYFDRA
;
A
#
# COMPACT_ATOMS: atom_id res chain seq x y z
N MET A 1 2.55 14.52 -40.05
CA MET A 1 2.76 13.32 -39.19
C MET A 1 1.77 13.39 -38.04
N LYS A 2 1.04 12.31 -37.71
CA LYS A 2 0.32 12.25 -36.42
C LYS A 2 1.37 12.10 -35.33
N GLN A 3 1.42 13.03 -34.37
CA GLN A 3 2.19 12.81 -33.15
C GLN A 3 1.63 11.54 -32.48
N LEU A 4 2.51 10.57 -32.24
CA LEU A 4 2.18 9.47 -31.33
C LEU A 4 1.89 10.13 -29.96
N PRO A 5 0.81 9.74 -29.26
CA PRO A 5 0.56 10.27 -27.93
C PRO A 5 1.79 9.96 -27.07
N SER A 6 2.36 10.99 -26.44
CA SER A 6 3.41 10.81 -25.46
C SER A 6 2.87 9.86 -24.40
N GLN A 7 3.43 8.65 -24.32
CA GLN A 7 3.09 7.72 -23.26
C GLN A 7 3.54 8.37 -21.94
N SER A 8 2.58 8.98 -21.25
CA SER A 8 2.79 9.52 -19.91
C SER A 8 3.31 8.38 -19.05
N VAL A 9 4.43 8.63 -18.39
CA VAL A 9 5.01 7.65 -17.47
C VAL A 9 3.97 7.44 -16.37
N ASP A 10 3.55 6.20 -16.16
CA ASP A 10 2.64 5.86 -15.08
C ASP A 10 3.40 5.99 -13.75
N HIS A 11 3.42 7.21 -13.23
CA HIS A 11 4.13 7.58 -12.02
C HIS A 11 3.56 6.87 -10.78
N SER A 12 2.32 6.36 -10.83
CA SER A 12 1.72 5.61 -9.72
C SER A 12 2.54 4.36 -9.38
N LEU A 13 3.11 3.67 -10.37
CA LEU A 13 3.93 2.49 -10.14
C LEU A 13 5.16 2.78 -9.27
N PHE A 14 5.77 3.96 -9.44
CA PHE A 14 6.90 4.42 -8.63
C PHE A 14 6.43 4.90 -7.25
N ILE A 15 5.32 5.63 -7.19
CA ILE A 15 4.74 6.14 -5.93
C ILE A 15 4.33 4.97 -5.02
N HIS A 16 3.58 3.99 -5.53
CA HIS A 16 3.26 2.75 -4.83
C HIS A 16 4.49 2.08 -4.19
N GLN A 17 5.60 1.96 -4.92
CA GLN A 17 6.81 1.34 -4.38
C GLN A 17 7.48 2.21 -3.31
N LEU A 18 7.56 3.53 -3.52
CA LEU A 18 8.06 4.47 -2.51
C LEU A 18 7.19 4.50 -1.24
N VAL A 19 5.87 4.32 -1.36
CA VAL A 19 4.95 4.16 -0.22
C VAL A 19 5.25 2.89 0.56
N ILE A 20 5.42 1.75 -0.12
CA ILE A 20 5.78 0.46 0.52
C ILE A 20 7.13 0.59 1.25
N GLY A 21 8.14 1.18 0.60
CA GLY A 21 9.45 1.44 1.22
C GLY A 21 9.35 2.38 2.41
N GLY A 22 8.53 3.43 2.31
CA GLY A 22 8.23 4.36 3.40
C GLY A 22 7.61 3.66 4.61
N ILE A 23 6.58 2.81 4.41
CA ILE A 23 5.99 1.99 5.48
C ILE A 23 7.05 1.11 6.14
N GLY A 24 7.89 0.47 5.32
CA GLY A 24 8.99 -0.37 5.78
C GLY A 24 10.00 0.38 6.64
N LEU A 25 10.41 1.59 6.22
CA LEU A 25 11.34 2.45 6.96
C LEU A 25 10.73 3.01 8.25
N LEU A 26 9.46 3.43 8.24
CA LEU A 26 8.74 3.88 9.45
C LEU A 26 8.63 2.73 10.47
N GLY A 27 8.27 1.53 10.01
CA GLY A 27 8.22 0.34 10.87
C GLY A 27 9.60 -0.11 11.36
N LEU A 28 10.65 -0.02 10.52
CA LEU A 28 12.03 -0.28 10.95
C LEU A 28 12.51 0.71 11.99
N TRP A 29 12.21 2.00 11.83
CA TRP A 29 12.50 3.02 12.83
C TRP A 29 11.80 2.67 14.15
N GLN A 30 10.53 2.25 14.09
CA GLN A 30 9.79 1.84 15.27
C GLN A 30 10.46 0.64 15.94
N VAL A 31 10.92 -0.37 15.18
CA VAL A 31 11.70 -1.50 15.71
C VAL A 31 13.04 -1.05 16.31
N TYR A 32 13.76 -0.10 15.68
CA TYR A 32 15.01 0.47 16.21
C TYR A 32 14.78 1.13 17.58
N VAL A 33 13.80 2.03 17.69
CA VAL A 33 13.53 2.78 18.93
C VAL A 33 12.88 1.91 20.02
N VAL A 34 12.09 0.89 19.65
CA VAL A 34 11.41 0.00 20.60
C VAL A 34 12.28 -1.18 21.06
N ARG A 35 13.28 -1.62 20.27
CA ARG A 35 14.11 -2.81 20.57
C ARG A 35 15.62 -2.57 20.55
N GLY A 36 16.09 -1.34 20.36
CA GLY A 36 17.52 -0.99 20.30
C GLY A 36 18.27 -1.53 19.07
N LEU A 37 17.55 -1.98 18.03
CA LEU A 37 18.14 -2.60 16.84
C LEU A 37 18.73 -1.56 15.89
N SER A 38 20.01 -1.24 16.05
CA SER A 38 20.67 -0.19 15.27
C SER A 38 20.52 -0.38 13.75
N TRP A 39 20.38 0.74 13.04
CA TRP A 39 20.40 0.77 11.57
C TRP A 39 21.65 0.10 10.99
N SER A 40 22.81 0.25 11.67
CA SER A 40 24.05 -0.43 11.32
C SER A 40 23.98 -1.97 11.43
N ALA A 41 23.21 -2.52 12.37
CA ALA A 41 22.99 -3.95 12.50
C ALA A 41 21.96 -4.50 11.48
N LEU A 42 21.04 -3.65 11.01
CA LEU A 42 20.04 -4.00 9.99
C LEU A 42 20.61 -3.94 8.57
N PHE A 43 21.36 -2.89 8.24
CA PHE A 43 21.93 -2.64 6.91
C PHE A 43 23.42 -3.03 6.80
N ARG A 44 23.96 -3.81 7.76
CA ARG A 44 25.33 -4.35 7.69
C ARG A 44 25.60 -4.99 6.32
N LEU A 45 26.67 -4.56 5.65
CA LEU A 45 26.99 -5.01 4.29
C LEU A 45 27.38 -6.49 4.24
N GLY A 46 27.99 -7.02 5.31
CA GLY A 46 28.52 -8.38 5.34
C GLY A 46 29.81 -8.53 4.52
N ASP A 47 30.26 -9.77 4.33
CA ASP A 47 31.32 -10.07 3.36
C ASP A 47 30.74 -10.01 1.92
N PRO A 48 31.30 -9.19 1.01
CA PRO A 48 30.80 -9.07 -0.36
C PRO A 48 30.76 -10.40 -1.12
N VAL A 49 31.75 -11.29 -0.91
CA VAL A 49 31.83 -12.57 -1.62
C VAL A 49 30.68 -13.49 -1.18
N ALA A 50 30.44 -13.59 0.13
CA ALA A 50 29.31 -14.34 0.68
C ALA A 50 27.96 -13.77 0.22
N VAL A 51 27.76 -12.44 0.25
CA VAL A 51 26.50 -11.81 -0.17
C VAL A 51 26.21 -12.06 -1.66
N VAL A 52 27.21 -11.87 -2.53
CA VAL A 52 27.07 -12.08 -3.96
C VAL A 52 26.88 -13.57 -4.28
N GLY A 53 27.70 -14.45 -3.68
CA GLY A 53 27.66 -15.90 -3.91
C GLY A 53 26.33 -16.53 -3.47
N TRP A 54 25.89 -16.27 -2.24
CA TRP A 54 24.59 -16.74 -1.76
C TRP A 54 23.43 -16.13 -2.54
N GLY A 55 23.49 -14.84 -2.88
CA GLY A 55 22.43 -14.19 -3.66
C GLY A 55 22.29 -14.77 -5.08
N ILE A 56 23.40 -15.07 -5.77
CA ILE A 56 23.39 -15.75 -7.07
C ILE A 56 22.81 -17.17 -6.96
N LEU A 57 23.24 -17.95 -5.96
CA LEU A 57 22.75 -19.31 -5.74
C LEU A 57 21.23 -19.33 -5.47
N VAL A 58 20.76 -18.43 -4.60
CA VAL A 58 19.34 -18.29 -4.26
C VAL A 58 18.52 -17.83 -5.46
N ALA A 59 19.01 -16.85 -6.23
CA ALA A 59 18.37 -16.43 -7.48
C ALA A 59 18.25 -17.58 -8.47
N ALA A 60 19.32 -18.36 -8.67
CA ALA A 60 19.32 -19.51 -9.59
C ALA A 60 18.30 -20.58 -9.20
N VAL A 61 18.19 -20.91 -7.90
CA VAL A 61 17.18 -21.84 -7.37
C VAL A 61 15.76 -21.31 -7.62
N VAL A 62 15.50 -20.03 -7.35
CA VAL A 62 14.17 -19.43 -7.60
C VAL A 62 13.84 -19.37 -9.09
N ILE A 63 14.80 -18.98 -9.94
CA ILE A 63 14.61 -18.93 -11.40
C ILE A 63 14.30 -20.34 -11.94
N ALA A 64 15.02 -21.37 -11.51
CA ALA A 64 14.76 -22.76 -11.89
C ALA A 64 13.36 -23.23 -11.47
N LEU A 65 12.95 -22.90 -10.24
CA LEU A 65 11.58 -23.14 -9.74
C LEU A 65 10.53 -22.42 -10.59
N MET A 66 10.74 -21.14 -10.93
CA MET A 66 9.82 -20.37 -11.78
C MET A 66 9.69 -20.98 -13.19
N PHE A 67 10.80 -21.42 -13.80
CA PHE A 67 10.77 -22.13 -15.08
C PHE A 67 10.03 -23.47 -14.99
N LEU A 68 10.25 -24.25 -13.93
CA LEU A 68 9.54 -25.50 -13.70
C LEU A 68 8.02 -25.26 -13.58
N LEU A 69 7.62 -24.30 -12.75
CA LEU A 69 6.21 -23.95 -12.55
C LEU A 69 5.56 -23.39 -13.82
N ALA A 70 6.28 -22.59 -14.61
CA ALA A 70 5.80 -22.09 -15.91
C ALA A 70 5.66 -23.22 -16.95
N ARG A 71 6.50 -24.26 -16.89
CA ARG A 71 6.42 -25.43 -17.78
C ARG A 71 5.29 -26.39 -17.40
N VAL A 72 5.06 -26.60 -16.09
CA VAL A 72 4.04 -27.54 -15.59
C VAL A 72 2.65 -26.88 -15.51
N PHE A 73 2.57 -25.60 -15.15
CA PHE A 73 1.32 -24.88 -14.92
C PHE A 73 1.26 -23.52 -15.68
N PRO A 74 1.42 -23.51 -17.02
CA PRO A 74 1.58 -22.28 -17.80
C PRO A 74 0.45 -21.26 -17.58
N GLU A 75 -0.82 -21.67 -17.63
CA GLU A 75 -1.97 -20.76 -17.45
C GLU A 75 -2.13 -20.23 -16.01
N GLN A 76 -1.53 -20.91 -15.02
CA GLN A 76 -1.54 -20.45 -13.63
C GLN A 76 -0.45 -19.38 -13.39
N VAL A 77 0.75 -19.59 -13.94
CA VAL A 77 1.94 -18.77 -13.66
C VAL A 77 2.09 -17.60 -14.66
N ARG A 78 1.27 -17.57 -15.73
CA ARG A 78 1.29 -16.54 -16.77
C ARG A 78 1.16 -15.12 -16.21
N LEU A 79 2.27 -14.39 -16.23
CA LEU A 79 2.33 -12.99 -15.83
C LEU A 79 1.44 -12.11 -16.72
N GLU A 80 0.87 -11.07 -16.12
CA GLU A 80 0.18 -10.01 -16.86
C GLU A 80 1.18 -9.20 -17.70
N GLN A 81 0.72 -8.54 -18.75
CA GLN A 81 1.59 -7.69 -19.56
C GLN A 81 2.14 -6.54 -18.71
N LEU A 82 3.47 -6.44 -18.63
CA LEU A 82 4.11 -5.30 -18.00
C LEU A 82 3.70 -3.99 -18.70
N PRO A 83 3.53 -2.89 -17.96
CA PRO A 83 3.22 -1.58 -18.54
C PRO A 83 4.28 -1.16 -19.57
N SER A 84 3.90 -0.26 -20.48
CA SER A 84 4.74 0.25 -21.56
C SER A 84 5.78 1.26 -21.07
N LEU A 85 6.57 0.86 -20.07
CA LEU A 85 7.71 1.59 -19.56
C LEU A 85 8.96 1.26 -20.39
N ARG A 86 9.88 2.22 -20.49
CA ARG A 86 11.21 1.99 -21.07
C ARG A 86 12.06 1.09 -20.17
N THR A 87 13.08 0.45 -20.72
CA THR A 87 13.95 -0.48 -19.97
C THR A 87 14.64 0.18 -18.77
N ASP A 88 15.09 1.44 -18.91
CA ASP A 88 15.67 2.23 -17.81
C ASP A 88 14.67 2.46 -16.67
N GLN A 89 13.43 2.81 -17.00
CA GLN A 89 12.34 3.02 -16.04
C GLN A 89 12.00 1.71 -15.30
N ILE A 90 12.01 0.58 -16.00
CA ILE A 90 11.75 -0.73 -15.39
C ILE A 90 12.89 -1.12 -14.45
N ILE A 91 14.15 -0.87 -14.80
CA ILE A 91 15.30 -1.14 -13.92
C ILE A 91 15.20 -0.30 -12.64
N VAL A 92 14.89 1.00 -12.75
CA VAL A 92 14.68 1.85 -11.57
C VAL A 92 13.50 1.35 -10.71
N LEU A 93 12.39 0.96 -11.33
CA LEU A 93 11.23 0.41 -10.64
C LEU A 93 11.55 -0.91 -9.91
N ILE A 94 12.36 -1.79 -10.52
CA ILE A 94 12.85 -3.03 -9.90
C ILE A 94 13.74 -2.70 -8.69
N VAL A 95 14.69 -1.77 -8.80
CA VAL A 95 15.56 -1.40 -7.68
C VAL A 95 14.75 -0.85 -6.50
N ILE A 96 13.85 0.10 -6.75
CA ILE A 96 13.01 0.69 -5.69
C ILE A 96 12.09 -0.37 -5.08
N GLY A 97 11.44 -1.20 -5.91
CA GLY A 97 10.53 -2.25 -5.46
C GLY A 97 11.22 -3.33 -4.62
N VAL A 98 12.37 -3.84 -5.08
CA VAL A 98 13.17 -4.82 -4.33
C VAL A 98 13.59 -4.25 -2.98
N LEU A 99 14.18 -3.05 -2.93
CA LEU A 99 14.58 -2.45 -1.66
C LEU A 99 13.38 -2.27 -0.72
N SER A 100 12.25 -1.81 -1.24
CA SER A 100 11.03 -1.58 -0.48
C SER A 100 10.44 -2.87 0.10
N GLU A 101 10.32 -3.91 -0.73
CA GLU A 101 9.80 -5.22 -0.32
C GLU A 101 10.75 -5.95 0.64
N GLU A 102 12.07 -5.88 0.45
CA GLU A 102 13.03 -6.48 1.37
C GLU A 102 13.02 -5.79 2.75
N ILE A 103 12.95 -4.46 2.77
CA ILE A 103 12.83 -3.69 4.01
C ILE A 103 11.55 -4.09 4.76
N VAL A 104 10.40 -4.16 4.07
CA VAL A 104 9.12 -4.54 4.69
C VAL A 104 9.10 -6.00 5.14
N PHE A 105 9.43 -6.96 4.27
CA PHE A 105 9.22 -8.38 4.58
C PHE A 105 10.35 -8.99 5.41
N ARG A 106 11.62 -8.62 5.18
CA ARG A 106 12.78 -9.26 5.86
C ARG A 106 13.20 -8.45 7.07
N ALA A 107 13.54 -7.18 6.84
CA ALA A 107 14.09 -6.34 7.90
C ALA A 107 13.03 -5.96 8.97
N LEU A 108 11.77 -5.74 8.57
CA LEU A 108 10.67 -5.44 9.48
C LEU A 108 9.88 -6.70 9.91
N ILE A 109 9.11 -7.33 9.02
CA ILE A 109 8.14 -8.38 9.38
C ILE A 109 8.83 -9.65 9.89
N GLN A 110 9.77 -10.23 9.12
CA GLN A 110 10.46 -11.45 9.53
C GLN A 110 11.29 -11.23 10.81
N ARG A 111 12.00 -10.09 10.91
CA ARG A 111 12.74 -9.72 12.13
C ARG A 111 11.82 -9.58 13.35
N PHE A 112 10.64 -8.97 13.20
CA PHE A 112 9.65 -8.88 14.27
C PHE A 112 9.17 -10.28 14.69
N LEU A 113 8.85 -11.17 13.74
CA LEU A 113 8.42 -12.53 14.03
C LEU A 113 9.52 -13.36 14.70
N LEU A 114 10.79 -13.19 14.33
CA LEU A 114 11.94 -13.79 15.02
C LEU A 114 11.98 -13.37 16.50
N LEU A 115 11.81 -12.07 16.78
CA LEU A 115 11.81 -11.50 18.13
C LEU A 115 10.55 -11.81 18.95
N ALA A 116 9.46 -12.21 18.30
CA ALA A 116 8.17 -12.49 18.94
C ALA A 116 7.94 -13.98 19.21
N THR A 117 8.47 -14.86 18.35
CA THR A 117 8.24 -16.32 18.42
C THR A 117 9.46 -17.11 18.86
N SER A 118 10.66 -16.52 18.83
CA SER A 118 11.95 -17.20 19.00
C SER A 118 12.18 -18.39 18.05
N SER A 119 11.37 -18.53 17.00
CA SER A 119 11.39 -19.65 16.05
C SER A 119 11.82 -19.16 14.66
N PRO A 120 13.04 -19.50 14.20
CA PRO A 120 13.50 -19.17 12.86
C PRO A 120 12.55 -19.64 11.75
N ALA A 121 12.13 -20.90 11.81
CA ALA A 121 11.20 -21.47 10.84
C ALA A 121 9.83 -20.77 10.88
N GLY A 122 9.30 -20.53 12.09
CA GLY A 122 8.03 -19.81 12.27
C GLY A 122 8.07 -18.40 11.71
N ALA A 123 9.18 -17.69 11.86
CA ALA A 123 9.36 -16.34 11.32
C ALA A 123 9.51 -16.31 9.80
N VAL A 124 10.28 -17.23 9.20
CA VAL A 124 10.40 -17.37 7.73
C VAL A 124 9.04 -17.69 7.12
N VAL A 125 8.35 -18.71 7.65
CA VAL A 125 7.02 -19.13 7.16
C VAL A 125 5.98 -18.03 7.36
N GLY A 126 5.97 -17.37 8.51
CA GLY A 126 5.03 -16.28 8.80
C GLY A 126 5.23 -15.07 7.90
N ALA A 127 6.48 -14.65 7.64
CA ALA A 127 6.79 -13.56 6.73
C ALA A 127 6.41 -13.91 5.27
N ALA A 128 6.70 -15.14 4.83
CA ALA A 128 6.29 -15.65 3.53
C ALA A 128 4.76 -15.70 3.38
N ALA A 129 4.04 -16.13 4.42
CA ALA A 129 2.58 -16.15 4.45
C ALA A 129 1.99 -14.73 4.35
N ILE A 130 2.51 -13.76 5.11
CA ILE A 130 2.06 -12.36 5.04
C ILE A 130 2.35 -11.78 3.64
N SER A 131 3.53 -12.05 3.08
CA SER A 131 3.91 -11.61 1.73
C SER A 131 3.03 -12.22 0.63
N ALA A 132 2.59 -13.47 0.77
CA ALA A 132 1.65 -14.11 -0.17
C ALA A 132 0.19 -13.66 0.02
N LEU A 133 -0.24 -13.45 1.26
CA LEU A 133 -1.58 -12.96 1.58
C LEU A 133 -1.82 -11.55 1.03
N PHE A 134 -0.81 -10.68 1.04
CA PHE A 134 -0.92 -9.31 0.53
C PHE A 134 -1.46 -9.25 -0.93
N PRO A 135 -0.79 -9.80 -1.97
CA PRO A 135 -1.34 -9.80 -3.32
C PRO A 135 -2.64 -10.62 -3.45
N ALA A 136 -2.86 -11.66 -2.64
CA ALA A 136 -4.13 -12.39 -2.63
C ALA A 136 -5.32 -11.51 -2.19
N LEU A 137 -5.11 -10.60 -1.24
CA LEU A 137 -6.15 -9.69 -0.74
C LEU A 137 -6.49 -8.57 -1.74
N TYR A 138 -5.53 -8.12 -2.55
CA TYR A 138 -5.72 -6.97 -3.47
C TYR A 138 -5.94 -7.36 -4.93
N ARG A 139 -5.30 -8.42 -5.44
CA ARG A 139 -5.27 -8.74 -6.88
C ARG A 139 -6.06 -10.02 -7.20
N ARG A 140 -6.99 -9.92 -8.15
CA ARG A 140 -7.84 -11.03 -8.60
C ARG A 140 -7.06 -12.27 -9.08
N PRO A 141 -5.98 -12.17 -9.89
CA PRO A 141 -5.23 -13.34 -10.37
C PRO A 141 -4.73 -14.26 -9.27
N TYR A 142 -4.26 -13.71 -8.14
CA TYR A 142 -3.71 -14.48 -7.02
C TYR A 142 -4.77 -15.25 -6.22
N ARG A 143 -6.07 -14.91 -6.37
CA ARG A 143 -7.17 -15.67 -5.77
C ARG A 143 -7.67 -16.78 -6.69
N GLU A 144 -7.58 -16.58 -8.00
CA GLU A 144 -8.07 -17.53 -9.01
C GLU A 144 -6.99 -18.52 -9.47
N ARG A 145 -5.71 -18.25 -9.14
CA ARG A 145 -4.56 -19.06 -9.56
C ARG A 145 -3.75 -19.54 -8.34
N PRO A 146 -4.14 -20.65 -7.69
CA PRO A 146 -3.46 -21.14 -6.47
C PRO A 146 -1.98 -21.44 -6.67
N VAL A 147 -1.53 -21.86 -7.86
CA VAL A 147 -0.09 -22.12 -8.11
C VAL A 147 0.71 -20.82 -8.12
N LEU A 148 0.15 -19.70 -8.60
CA LEU A 148 0.79 -18.38 -8.55
C LEU A 148 0.91 -17.88 -7.11
N LEU A 149 -0.13 -18.09 -6.29
CA LEU A 149 -0.09 -17.75 -4.87
C LEU A 149 0.94 -18.61 -4.11
N GLY A 150 0.95 -19.93 -4.36
CA GLY A 150 1.93 -20.86 -3.82
C GLY A 150 3.36 -20.54 -4.26
N SER A 151 3.56 -20.07 -5.50
CA SER A 151 4.89 -19.65 -5.96
C SER A 151 5.36 -18.39 -5.25
N VAL A 152 4.50 -17.38 -5.04
CA VAL A 152 4.87 -16.19 -4.25
C VAL A 152 5.23 -16.58 -2.81
N PHE A 153 4.46 -17.47 -2.18
CA PHE A 153 4.79 -17.97 -0.84
C PHE A 153 6.16 -18.67 -0.83
N LEU A 154 6.39 -19.63 -1.73
CA LEU A 154 7.62 -20.42 -1.77
C LEU A 154 8.86 -19.56 -2.09
N ILE A 155 8.75 -18.63 -3.04
CA ILE A 155 9.81 -17.66 -3.36
C ILE A 155 10.14 -16.80 -2.14
N ASN A 156 9.13 -16.28 -1.45
CA ASN A 156 9.35 -15.44 -0.28
C ASN A 156 9.92 -16.23 0.91
N ALA A 157 9.57 -17.51 1.06
CA ALA A 157 10.17 -18.42 2.03
C ALA A 157 11.65 -18.71 1.73
N ILE A 158 12.01 -18.92 0.46
CA ILE A 158 13.41 -19.11 0.03
C ILE A 158 14.25 -17.86 0.30
N LEU A 159 13.75 -16.68 -0.09
CA LEU A 159 14.41 -15.39 0.21
C LEU A 159 14.49 -15.11 1.72
N GLY A 160 13.45 -15.47 2.49
CA GLY A 160 13.43 -15.36 3.94
C GLY A 160 14.42 -16.31 4.63
N TRP A 161 14.58 -17.54 4.13
CA TRP A 161 15.62 -18.47 4.56
C TRP A 161 17.01 -17.90 4.30
N ALA A 162 17.26 -17.33 3.12
CA ALA A 162 18.55 -16.71 2.78
C ALA A 162 18.89 -15.53 3.71
N TYR A 163 17.89 -14.69 4.02
CA TYR A 163 18.04 -13.61 5.01
C TYR A 163 18.33 -14.14 6.41
N TRP A 164 17.64 -15.20 6.85
CA TRP A 164 17.90 -15.80 8.17
C TRP A 164 19.30 -16.45 8.24
N TYR A 165 19.68 -17.22 7.23
CA TYR A 165 20.92 -17.99 7.19
C TYR A 165 22.16 -17.09 7.15
N THR A 166 22.16 -16.05 6.32
CA THR A 166 23.28 -15.08 6.27
C THR A 166 23.16 -14.00 7.35
N GLY A 167 21.94 -13.68 7.78
CA GLY A 167 21.65 -12.50 8.60
C GLY A 167 21.97 -11.17 7.89
N ILE A 168 22.08 -11.16 6.56
CA ILE A 168 22.41 -9.98 5.74
C ILE A 168 21.24 -9.68 4.81
N LEU A 169 20.66 -8.48 4.92
CA LEU A 169 19.54 -8.03 4.07
C LEU A 169 19.92 -8.00 2.58
N TRP A 170 21.17 -7.64 2.30
CA TRP A 170 21.70 -7.53 0.94
C TRP A 170 21.75 -8.87 0.20
N THR A 171 21.82 -10.01 0.89
CA THR A 171 21.77 -11.34 0.25
C THR A 171 20.43 -11.58 -0.42
N SER A 172 19.32 -11.34 0.29
CA SER A 172 17.98 -11.53 -0.24
C SER A 172 17.61 -10.44 -1.25
N ALA A 173 18.04 -9.19 -1.01
CA ALA A 173 17.90 -8.10 -1.98
C ALA A 173 18.62 -8.38 -3.31
N TRP A 174 19.86 -8.87 -3.25
CA TRP A 174 20.62 -9.21 -4.45
C TRP A 174 19.98 -10.38 -5.22
N ALA A 175 19.54 -11.43 -4.52
CA ALA A 175 18.83 -12.54 -5.14
C ALA A 175 17.53 -12.08 -5.82
N HIS A 176 16.72 -11.28 -5.12
CA HIS A 176 15.44 -10.77 -5.60
C HIS A 176 15.63 -9.82 -6.80
N PHE A 177 16.65 -8.95 -6.78
CA PHE A 177 17.04 -8.12 -7.92
C PHE A 177 17.42 -8.95 -9.15
N LEU A 178 18.31 -9.95 -8.98
CA LEU A 178 18.74 -10.83 -10.06
C LEU A 178 17.58 -11.58 -10.71
N MET A 179 16.62 -12.08 -9.92
CA MET A 179 15.39 -12.71 -10.43
C MET A 179 14.62 -11.77 -11.37
N HIS A 180 14.35 -10.53 -10.95
CA HIS A 180 13.63 -9.55 -11.77
C HIS A 180 14.40 -9.16 -13.04
N VAL A 181 15.73 -9.01 -12.96
CA VAL A 181 16.58 -8.74 -14.13
C VAL A 181 16.52 -9.91 -15.13
N VAL A 182 16.61 -11.16 -14.66
CA VAL A 182 16.51 -12.33 -15.55
C VAL A 182 15.13 -12.42 -16.19
N LEU A 183 14.04 -12.18 -15.45
CA LEU A 183 12.69 -12.11 -16.01
C LEU A 183 12.54 -10.99 -17.05
N LEU A 184 13.17 -9.83 -16.84
CA LEU A 184 13.21 -8.72 -17.80
C LEU A 184 14.00 -9.06 -19.07
N LEU A 185 15.10 -9.82 -18.96
CA LEU A 185 15.86 -10.29 -20.12
C LEU A 185 15.10 -11.37 -20.90
N LEU A 186 14.44 -12.30 -20.20
CA LEU A 186 13.59 -13.33 -20.81
C LEU A 186 12.37 -12.75 -21.54
N ARG A 187 11.85 -11.59 -21.11
CA ARG A 187 10.82 -10.82 -21.86
C ARG A 187 11.28 -10.44 -23.27
N GLN A 188 12.58 -10.22 -23.48
CA GLN A 188 13.13 -9.86 -24.80
C GLN A 188 13.27 -11.09 -25.72
N GLN A 189 13.13 -12.31 -25.20
CA GLN A 189 13.20 -13.55 -25.97
C GLN A 189 11.80 -13.97 -26.46
N PRO A 190 11.54 -14.11 -27.77
CA PRO A 190 10.23 -14.44 -28.31
C PRO A 190 9.77 -15.90 -28.08
N VAL A 191 10.54 -16.67 -27.31
CA VAL A 191 10.52 -18.15 -27.24
C VAL A 191 9.31 -18.73 -26.49
N LEU A 192 8.53 -17.92 -25.79
CA LEU A 192 7.31 -18.35 -25.05
C LEU A 192 6.02 -17.65 -25.49
N GLY A 193 5.95 -17.13 -26.73
CA GLY A 193 4.95 -16.12 -27.09
C GLY A 193 4.07 -16.31 -28.34
N LYS A 194 4.24 -17.32 -29.21
CA LYS A 194 3.61 -17.28 -30.56
C LYS A 194 2.80 -18.47 -31.10
N GLU A 195 2.76 -19.64 -30.44
CA GLU A 195 2.11 -20.83 -31.06
C GLU A 195 0.92 -21.44 -30.31
N ALA A 196 0.76 -21.25 -28.99
CA ALA A 196 -0.42 -21.78 -28.28
C ALA A 196 -1.73 -20.99 -28.49
N GLY A 197 -1.65 -19.72 -28.93
CA GLY A 197 -2.78 -18.78 -28.86
C GLY A 197 -3.68 -18.67 -30.09
N ARG A 198 -3.39 -19.37 -31.21
CA ARG A 198 -4.02 -19.11 -32.51
C ARG A 198 -5.18 -20.04 -32.91
N CYS A 199 -5.47 -21.10 -32.14
CA CYS A 199 -6.52 -22.08 -32.53
C CYS A 199 -7.83 -22.01 -31.72
N LEU A 200 -7.82 -21.60 -30.44
CA LEU A 200 -9.05 -21.58 -29.61
C LEU A 200 -9.92 -20.30 -29.74
N THR A 201 -9.34 -19.15 -30.06
CA THR A 201 -10.02 -17.85 -29.99
C THR A 201 -11.12 -17.68 -31.04
N ALA A 202 -10.97 -18.27 -32.23
CA ALA A 202 -11.94 -18.18 -33.32
C ALA A 202 -13.25 -18.94 -33.06
N SER A 203 -13.25 -19.94 -32.18
CA SER A 203 -14.44 -20.75 -31.86
C SER A 203 -15.22 -20.15 -30.69
N LEU A 204 -14.52 -19.71 -29.63
CA LEU A 204 -15.15 -19.10 -28.46
C LEU A 204 -15.82 -17.74 -28.79
N ALA A 205 -15.20 -16.93 -29.65
CA ALA A 205 -15.77 -15.65 -30.10
C ALA A 205 -17.09 -15.81 -30.89
N ARG A 206 -17.27 -16.93 -31.60
CA ARG A 206 -18.53 -17.26 -32.32
C ARG A 206 -19.63 -17.83 -31.43
N TRP A 207 -19.28 -18.34 -30.25
CA TRP A 207 -20.25 -18.78 -29.25
C TRP A 207 -20.75 -17.61 -28.38
N LEU A 208 -19.83 -16.76 -27.91
CA LEU A 208 -20.15 -15.60 -27.07
C LEU A 208 -21.02 -14.54 -27.77
N SER A 209 -20.96 -14.44 -29.11
CA SER A 209 -21.80 -13.48 -29.86
C SER A 209 -23.27 -13.89 -30.00
N ARG A 210 -23.62 -15.16 -29.75
CA ARG A 210 -24.98 -15.70 -29.93
C ARG A 210 -25.85 -15.62 -28.66
N ASN A 211 -25.25 -15.58 -27.47
CA ASN A 211 -25.97 -15.61 -26.19
C ASN A 211 -25.94 -14.24 -25.49
N ARG A 212 -26.76 -13.29 -25.97
CA ARG A 212 -26.96 -11.99 -25.29
C ARG A 212 -27.91 -12.15 -24.09
N VAL A 213 -27.35 -12.20 -22.89
CA VAL A 213 -28.09 -11.89 -21.65
C VAL A 213 -28.24 -10.37 -21.56
N PRO A 214 -29.38 -9.81 -21.09
CA PRO A 214 -29.55 -8.37 -20.91
C PRO A 214 -28.44 -7.76 -20.03
N ALA A 215 -27.91 -6.62 -20.45
CA ALA A 215 -26.75 -6.02 -19.80
C ALA A 215 -27.11 -5.31 -18.49
N MET A 216 -26.94 -6.00 -17.36
CA MET A 216 -26.62 -5.31 -16.10
C MET A 216 -25.26 -4.63 -16.26
N THR A 217 -25.12 -3.41 -15.72
CA THR A 217 -23.87 -2.66 -15.83
C THR A 217 -22.76 -3.35 -15.02
N ASP A 218 -21.51 -3.29 -15.50
CA ASP A 218 -20.38 -3.89 -14.78
C ASP A 218 -20.11 -3.23 -13.42
N LEU A 219 -20.71 -2.07 -13.17
CA LEU A 219 -20.68 -1.35 -11.90
C LEU A 219 -21.58 -2.02 -10.84
N GLU A 220 -22.80 -2.42 -11.21
CA GLU A 220 -23.72 -3.16 -10.34
C GLU A 220 -23.13 -4.51 -9.92
N LYS A 221 -22.51 -5.24 -10.85
CA LYS A 221 -21.75 -6.47 -10.56
C LYS A 221 -20.62 -6.22 -9.56
N THR A 222 -19.98 -5.05 -9.58
CA THR A 222 -18.87 -4.74 -8.66
C THR A 222 -19.37 -4.51 -7.22
N ILE A 223 -20.51 -3.82 -7.05
CA ILE A 223 -21.08 -3.52 -5.72
C ILE A 223 -21.70 -4.77 -5.08
N VAL A 224 -22.53 -5.50 -5.83
CA VAL A 224 -23.31 -6.62 -5.28
C VAL A 224 -22.44 -7.85 -4.98
N ILE A 225 -21.41 -8.11 -5.80
CA ILE A 225 -20.64 -9.36 -5.72
C ILE A 225 -19.43 -9.26 -4.77
N ASN A 226 -18.90 -8.05 -4.49
CA ASN A 226 -17.73 -7.91 -3.62
C ASN A 226 -17.69 -6.59 -2.81
N PRO A 227 -18.62 -6.39 -1.86
CA PRO A 227 -18.64 -5.21 -0.99
C PRO A 227 -17.33 -5.00 -0.23
N TRP A 228 -16.57 -6.07 0.07
CA TRP A 228 -15.25 -6.00 0.70
C TRP A 228 -14.27 -5.05 0.00
N SER A 229 -14.40 -4.81 -1.32
CA SER A 229 -13.53 -3.87 -2.04
C SER A 229 -13.59 -2.44 -1.50
N LEU A 230 -14.68 -2.04 -0.84
CA LEU A 230 -14.85 -0.75 -0.18
C LEU A 230 -14.24 -0.73 1.23
N TYR A 231 -14.47 -1.77 2.02
CA TYR A 231 -14.07 -1.84 3.44
C TYR A 231 -12.62 -2.26 3.68
N ARG A 232 -11.99 -2.99 2.74
CA ARG A 232 -10.63 -3.56 2.92
C ARG A 232 -9.57 -2.53 3.28
N GLY A 233 -9.56 -1.37 2.63
CA GLY A 233 -8.60 -0.30 2.91
C GLY A 233 -8.75 0.25 4.34
N PRO A 234 -9.91 0.82 4.70
CA PRO A 234 -10.17 1.31 6.05
C PRO A 234 -9.98 0.25 7.15
N ALA A 235 -10.38 -1.00 6.91
CA ALA A 235 -10.20 -2.10 7.86
C ALA A 235 -8.72 -2.46 8.07
N LEU A 236 -7.90 -2.48 7.01
CA LEU A 236 -6.46 -2.69 7.13
C LEU A 236 -5.79 -1.55 7.92
N PHE A 237 -6.10 -0.30 7.57
CA PHE A 237 -5.58 0.87 8.28
C PHE A 237 -5.99 0.84 9.76
N CYS A 238 -7.24 0.47 10.07
CA CYS A 238 -7.70 0.33 11.44
C CYS A 238 -6.91 -0.77 12.18
N GLY A 239 -6.72 -1.94 11.56
CA GLY A 239 -5.93 -3.04 12.12
C GLY A 239 -4.47 -2.66 12.38
N ILE A 240 -3.81 -2.00 11.44
CA ILE A 240 -2.42 -1.52 11.58
C ILE A 240 -2.34 -0.44 12.67
N GLY A 241 -3.25 0.54 12.68
CA GLY A 241 -3.29 1.61 13.68
C GLY A 241 -3.49 1.07 15.09
N LEU A 242 -4.48 0.18 15.28
CA LEU A 242 -4.75 -0.46 16.57
C LEU A 242 -3.61 -1.37 17.02
N LEU A 243 -2.94 -2.09 16.11
CA LEU A 243 -1.77 -2.90 16.43
C LEU A 243 -0.60 -2.02 16.90
N SER A 244 -0.35 -0.89 16.22
CA SER A 244 0.68 0.07 16.63
C SER A 244 0.37 0.72 17.98
N VAL A 245 -0.89 1.08 18.24
CA VAL A 245 -1.35 1.57 19.55
C VAL A 245 -1.17 0.53 20.65
N TRP A 246 -1.53 -0.74 20.38
CA TRP A 246 -1.29 -1.84 21.31
C TRP A 246 0.20 -2.02 21.63
N GLN A 247 1.09 -1.88 20.63
CA GLN A 247 2.54 -1.90 20.86
C GLN A 247 3.02 -0.72 21.72
N LEU A 248 2.50 0.50 21.51
CA LEU A 248 2.80 1.66 22.37
C LEU A 248 2.39 1.40 23.82
N TYR A 249 1.20 0.82 24.04
CA TYR A 249 0.73 0.46 25.37
C TYR A 249 1.61 -0.60 26.05
N VAL A 250 1.82 -1.75 25.38
CA VAL A 250 2.54 -2.89 25.96
C VAL A 250 4.02 -2.60 26.22
N ARG A 251 4.66 -1.70 25.45
CA ARG A 251 6.12 -1.49 25.52
C ARG A 251 6.58 -0.14 26.05
N HIS A 252 5.78 0.92 25.91
CA HIS A 252 6.11 2.25 26.43
C HIS A 252 5.22 2.65 27.62
N GLY A 253 4.31 1.77 28.06
CA GLY A 253 3.36 2.08 29.15
C GLY A 253 2.34 3.17 28.80
N VAL A 254 2.27 3.59 27.53
CA VAL A 254 1.40 4.69 27.10
C VAL A 254 -0.04 4.21 27.14
N SER A 255 -0.81 4.65 28.13
CA SER A 255 -2.18 4.17 28.31
C SER A 255 -3.08 4.56 27.14
N TRP A 256 -4.07 3.72 26.86
CA TRP A 256 -5.13 4.02 25.91
C TRP A 256 -5.91 5.29 26.31
N THR A 257 -6.01 5.59 27.61
CA THR A 257 -6.61 6.83 28.13
C THR A 257 -5.79 8.07 27.81
N THR A 258 -4.47 7.97 27.67
CA THR A 258 -3.61 9.08 27.19
C THR A 258 -3.76 9.27 25.68
N LEU A 259 -3.86 8.19 24.91
CA LEU A 259 -3.93 8.26 23.44
C LEU A 259 -5.31 8.69 22.91
N PHE A 260 -6.37 8.21 23.55
CA PHE A 260 -7.77 8.50 23.20
C PHE A 260 -8.46 9.41 24.22
N GLY A 261 -7.70 10.15 25.03
CA GLY A 261 -8.25 11.16 25.92
C GLY A 261 -8.92 12.27 25.13
N ILE A 262 -10.17 12.62 25.48
CA ILE A 262 -10.88 13.75 24.88
C ILE A 262 -10.30 15.09 25.40
N GLY A 263 -9.82 15.12 26.65
CA GLY A 263 -9.31 16.35 27.26
C GLY A 263 -10.41 17.39 27.38
N HIS A 264 -10.20 18.58 26.80
CA HIS A 264 -11.18 19.67 26.84
C HIS A 264 -12.20 19.52 25.71
N SER A 265 -13.33 18.84 25.97
CA SER A 265 -14.36 18.53 24.97
C SER A 265 -14.86 19.73 24.16
N SER A 266 -14.93 20.93 24.77
CA SER A 266 -15.29 22.17 24.08
C SER A 266 -14.25 22.62 23.05
N LYS A 267 -12.95 22.44 23.33
CA LYS A 267 -11.87 22.72 22.37
C LYS A 267 -11.89 21.71 21.22
N VAL A 268 -12.07 20.43 21.53
CA VAL A 268 -12.20 19.34 20.54
C VAL A 268 -13.35 19.63 19.57
N LEU A 269 -14.53 19.94 20.11
CA LEU A 269 -15.72 20.25 19.32
C LEU A 269 -15.54 21.53 18.49
N ALA A 270 -15.07 22.62 19.10
CA ALA A 270 -14.92 23.90 18.42
C ALA A 270 -13.88 23.81 17.28
N VAL A 271 -12.67 23.31 17.55
CA VAL A 271 -11.62 23.19 16.53
C VAL A 271 -12.01 22.17 15.46
N GLY A 272 -12.61 21.04 15.85
CA GLY A 272 -13.03 20.00 14.91
C GLY A 272 -14.15 20.45 13.96
N VAL A 273 -15.18 21.13 14.47
CA VAL A 273 -16.31 21.59 13.66
C VAL A 273 -15.96 22.83 12.83
N LEU A 274 -15.29 23.84 13.41
CA LEU A 274 -14.87 25.03 12.67
C LEU A 274 -13.83 24.69 11.59
N GLY A 275 -12.91 23.78 11.91
CA GLY A 275 -11.98 23.21 10.94
C GLY A 275 -12.69 22.51 9.79
N ALA A 276 -13.68 21.68 10.09
CA ALA A 276 -14.46 20.99 9.06
C ALA A 276 -15.24 21.97 8.15
N VAL A 277 -15.88 22.98 8.73
CA VAL A 277 -16.60 24.02 7.98
C VAL A 277 -15.64 24.79 7.07
N LEU A 278 -14.47 25.19 7.57
CA LEU A 278 -13.45 25.88 6.77
C LEU A 278 -12.93 24.99 5.63
N MET A 279 -12.53 23.75 5.92
CA MET A 279 -12.01 22.80 4.94
C MET A 279 -13.05 22.44 3.87
N PHE A 280 -14.30 22.22 4.27
CA PHE A 280 -15.38 21.95 3.34
C PHE A 280 -15.68 23.18 2.46
N SER A 281 -15.71 24.39 3.03
CA SER A 281 -15.93 25.63 2.27
C SER A 281 -14.85 25.86 1.22
N ILE A 282 -13.57 25.62 1.56
CA ILE A 282 -12.47 25.69 0.60
C ILE A 282 -12.61 24.58 -0.45
N SER A 283 -13.03 23.36 -0.07
CA SER A 283 -13.28 22.26 -1.01
C SER A 283 -14.38 22.60 -2.03
N LEU A 284 -15.45 23.30 -1.62
CA LEU A 284 -16.49 23.80 -2.51
C LEU A 284 -15.98 24.83 -3.51
N ILE A 285 -15.06 25.71 -3.09
CA ILE A 285 -14.38 26.64 -4.00
C ILE A 285 -13.50 25.85 -4.98
N LEU A 286 -12.70 24.91 -4.45
CA LEU A 286 -11.71 24.16 -5.22
C LEU A 286 -12.30 23.09 -6.17
N VAL A 287 -13.58 22.74 -6.03
CA VAL A 287 -14.23 21.65 -6.80
C VAL A 287 -14.09 21.82 -8.32
N LYS A 288 -14.03 23.05 -8.83
CA LYS A 288 -13.86 23.35 -10.26
C LYS A 288 -12.51 22.91 -10.84
N TRP A 289 -11.51 22.70 -9.99
CA TRP A 289 -10.18 22.21 -10.36
C TRP A 289 -9.97 20.75 -9.93
N PHE A 290 -11.00 20.08 -9.39
CA PHE A 290 -10.92 18.65 -9.07
C PHE A 290 -11.16 17.82 -10.34
N PRO A 291 -10.41 16.72 -10.54
CA PRO A 291 -10.67 15.79 -11.64
C PRO A 291 -12.00 15.06 -11.46
N THR A 292 -12.48 14.46 -12.54
CA THR A 292 -13.71 13.63 -12.51
C THR A 292 -13.62 12.54 -11.44
N PRO A 293 -14.69 12.27 -10.66
CA PRO A 293 -14.66 11.31 -9.57
C PRO A 293 -14.15 9.94 -10.00
N SER A 294 -13.20 9.36 -9.28
CA SER A 294 -12.59 8.06 -9.58
C SER A 294 -13.61 6.92 -9.58
N LYS A 295 -13.22 5.75 -10.10
CA LYS A 295 -14.06 4.54 -10.05
C LYS A 295 -14.50 4.18 -8.62
N ARG A 296 -13.67 4.48 -7.60
CA ARG A 296 -13.99 4.23 -6.19
C ARG A 296 -14.99 5.25 -5.65
N GLU A 297 -14.82 6.53 -5.97
CA GLU A 297 -15.75 7.59 -5.56
C GLU A 297 -17.13 7.38 -6.19
N ARG A 298 -17.20 7.08 -7.50
CA ARG A 298 -18.48 6.73 -8.16
C ARG A 298 -19.19 5.54 -7.51
N LEU A 299 -18.43 4.57 -6.97
CA LEU A 299 -18.96 3.44 -6.20
C LEU A 299 -19.55 3.90 -4.85
N LEU A 300 -18.86 4.79 -4.13
CA LEU A 300 -19.30 5.38 -2.87
C LEU A 300 -20.59 6.21 -3.04
N LEU A 301 -20.69 6.99 -4.12
CA LEU A 301 -21.88 7.81 -4.43
C LEU A 301 -23.15 6.97 -4.65
N GLN A 302 -23.04 5.68 -4.97
CA GLN A 302 -24.17 4.77 -5.12
C GLN A 302 -24.68 4.18 -3.81
N LEU A 303 -23.91 4.27 -2.71
CA LEU A 303 -24.27 3.68 -1.42
C LEU A 303 -25.40 4.45 -0.71
N ARG A 304 -26.10 3.79 0.21
CA ARG A 304 -27.07 4.42 1.12
C ARG A 304 -26.34 5.40 2.06
N LEU A 305 -26.99 6.50 2.45
CA LEU A 305 -26.38 7.53 3.29
C LEU A 305 -25.80 6.99 4.61
N SER A 306 -26.53 6.10 5.30
CA SER A 306 -26.05 5.45 6.52
C SER A 306 -24.75 4.69 6.33
N LEU A 307 -24.55 4.11 5.14
CA LEU A 307 -23.34 3.35 4.79
C LEU A 307 -22.17 4.26 4.43
N ILE A 308 -22.44 5.42 3.79
CA ILE A 308 -21.44 6.47 3.55
C ILE A 308 -20.95 7.02 4.90
N VAL A 309 -21.86 7.37 5.81
CA VAL A 309 -21.53 7.86 7.16
C VAL A 309 -20.69 6.84 7.92
N LEU A 310 -21.08 5.56 7.94
CA LEU A 310 -20.32 4.48 8.59
C LEU A 310 -18.91 4.33 8.00
N LEU A 311 -18.79 4.34 6.67
CA LEU A 311 -17.51 4.22 5.96
C LEU A 311 -16.59 5.41 6.26
N MET A 312 -17.12 6.64 6.27
CA MET A 312 -16.32 7.83 6.54
C MET A 312 -15.88 7.92 7.99
N ALA A 313 -16.73 7.48 8.93
CA ALA A 313 -16.36 7.37 10.34
C ALA A 313 -15.21 6.37 10.54
N LEU A 314 -15.31 5.18 9.92
CA LEU A 314 -14.27 4.16 10.01
C LEU A 314 -12.95 4.60 9.34
N SER A 315 -13.00 5.19 8.13
CA SER A 315 -11.79 5.65 7.43
C SER A 315 -11.09 6.77 8.20
N SER A 316 -11.84 7.79 8.61
CA SER A 316 -11.27 8.95 9.33
C SER A 316 -10.71 8.54 10.70
N PHE A 317 -11.35 7.61 11.41
CA PHE A 317 -10.79 7.05 12.65
C PHE A 317 -9.50 6.28 12.41
N ALA A 318 -9.50 5.37 11.44
CA ALA A 318 -8.35 4.53 11.11
C ALA A 318 -7.13 5.33 10.63
N GLU A 319 -7.36 6.30 9.74
CA GLU A 319 -6.32 7.15 9.18
C GLU A 319 -5.75 8.10 10.23
N GLU A 320 -6.58 8.79 11.02
CA GLU A 320 -6.07 9.71 12.04
C GLU A 320 -5.33 9.00 13.18
N ILE A 321 -5.65 7.74 13.50
CA ILE A 321 -4.80 6.94 14.41
C ILE A 321 -3.41 6.75 13.80
N ILE A 322 -3.31 6.27 12.56
CA ILE A 322 -2.01 6.06 11.92
C ILE A 322 -1.25 7.39 11.79
N PHE A 323 -1.86 8.42 11.23
CA PHE A 323 -1.16 9.67 10.96
C PHE A 323 -0.86 10.49 12.22
N ARG A 324 -1.77 10.56 13.21
CA ARG A 324 -1.53 11.36 14.43
C ARG A 324 -0.82 10.60 15.53
N VAL A 325 -1.35 9.43 15.89
CA VAL A 325 -0.89 8.66 17.06
C VAL A 325 0.37 7.86 16.76
N VAL A 326 0.61 7.47 15.50
CA VAL A 326 1.74 6.60 15.12
C VAL A 326 2.83 7.30 14.29
N ILE A 327 2.48 8.19 13.34
CA ILE A 327 3.45 8.82 12.41
C ILE A 327 3.85 10.24 12.84
N GLN A 328 2.90 11.10 13.24
CA GLN A 328 3.20 12.47 13.69
C GLN A 328 3.80 12.50 15.10
N ARG A 329 3.17 11.85 16.09
CA ARG A 329 3.91 11.21 17.19
C ARG A 329 4.80 10.12 16.58
N PHE A 330 5.95 9.75 17.15
CA PHE A 330 7.18 9.41 16.42
C PHE A 330 7.84 10.64 15.78
N LEU A 331 7.42 11.17 14.63
CA LEU A 331 8.26 12.15 13.91
C LEU A 331 8.59 13.41 14.73
N ILE A 332 7.67 13.88 15.58
CA ILE A 332 7.94 14.97 16.55
C ILE A 332 8.96 14.54 17.62
N GLU A 333 8.84 13.32 18.16
CA GLU A 333 9.71 12.76 19.20
C GLU A 333 11.12 12.44 18.67
N SER A 334 11.26 12.04 17.40
CA SER A 334 12.54 11.68 16.78
C SER A 334 13.31 12.86 16.20
N SER A 335 12.60 13.91 15.76
CA SER A 335 13.22 15.14 15.23
C SER A 335 13.34 16.26 16.26
N SER A 336 12.74 16.07 17.45
CA SER A 336 12.51 17.11 18.46
C SER A 336 11.80 18.36 17.91
N SER A 337 11.06 18.23 16.79
CA SER A 337 10.47 19.36 16.06
C SER A 337 9.02 19.10 15.68
N ILE A 338 8.13 19.90 16.26
CA ILE A 338 6.69 19.89 16.00
C ILE A 338 6.40 20.16 14.51
N VAL A 339 7.08 21.15 13.93
CA VAL A 339 6.87 21.59 12.54
C VAL A 339 7.30 20.50 11.56
N LEU A 340 8.46 19.87 11.78
CA LEU A 340 8.92 18.76 10.93
C LEU A 340 8.00 17.55 11.04
N GLY A 341 7.56 17.18 12.26
CA GLY A 341 6.67 16.05 12.44
C GLY A 341 5.29 16.23 11.79
N ILE A 342 4.68 17.41 11.92
CA ILE A 342 3.43 17.74 11.21
C ILE A 342 3.67 17.76 9.70
N GLY A 343 4.70 18.47 9.21
CA GLY A 343 4.99 18.62 7.79
C GLY A 343 5.24 17.28 7.09
N ILE A 344 6.14 16.46 7.64
CA ILE A 344 6.49 15.16 7.07
C ILE A 344 5.29 14.20 7.13
N SER A 345 4.56 14.13 8.26
CA SER A 345 3.36 13.29 8.35
C SER A 345 2.28 13.70 7.33
N SER A 346 2.15 15.00 7.03
CA SER A 346 1.18 15.53 6.07
C SER A 346 1.60 15.28 4.62
N PHE A 347 2.91 15.31 4.36
CA PHE A 347 3.48 14.92 3.07
C PHE A 347 3.24 13.43 2.80
N ILE A 348 3.52 12.57 3.78
CA ILE A 348 3.23 11.14 3.70
C ILE A 348 1.72 10.92 3.47
N PHE A 349 0.84 11.55 4.26
CA PHE A 349 -0.62 11.47 4.06
C PHE A 349 -1.05 11.80 2.62
N THR A 350 -0.44 12.82 2.01
CA THR A 350 -0.72 13.22 0.63
C THR A 350 -0.30 12.16 -0.38
N ILE A 351 0.88 11.56 -0.21
CA ILE A 351 1.39 10.49 -1.10
C ILE A 351 0.46 9.26 -1.05
N PHE A 352 -0.02 8.88 0.13
CA PHE A 352 -0.98 7.78 0.28
C PHE A 352 -2.34 8.04 -0.38
N HIS A 353 -2.67 9.29 -0.71
CA HIS A 353 -3.88 9.69 -1.44
C HIS A 353 -3.64 9.76 -2.97
N GLU A 354 -2.90 8.77 -3.46
CA GLU A 354 -2.24 8.69 -4.76
C GLU A 354 -3.12 8.95 -5.99
N GLN A 355 -4.42 8.69 -5.88
CA GLN A 355 -5.40 8.65 -6.98
C GLN A 355 -5.48 9.94 -7.83
N HIS A 356 -4.94 11.06 -7.34
CA HIS A 356 -4.94 12.34 -8.02
C HIS A 356 -3.60 13.11 -7.88
N MET A 357 -2.48 12.43 -7.64
CA MET A 357 -1.16 13.08 -7.45
C MET A 357 -0.71 13.91 -8.66
N GLU A 358 -1.19 13.57 -9.86
CA GLU A 358 -0.98 14.32 -11.11
C GLU A 358 -1.57 15.75 -11.06
N HIS A 359 -2.56 16.00 -10.20
CA HIS A 359 -3.21 17.30 -10.04
C HIS A 359 -2.59 18.08 -8.88
N LEU A 360 -1.62 18.96 -9.17
CA LEU A 360 -0.88 19.73 -8.18
C LEU A 360 -1.78 20.50 -7.19
N ILE A 361 -2.85 21.15 -7.66
CA ILE A 361 -3.78 21.91 -6.81
C ILE A 361 -4.45 20.98 -5.78
N VAL A 362 -4.91 19.80 -6.21
CA VAL A 362 -5.62 18.86 -5.34
C VAL A 362 -4.65 18.16 -4.37
N SER A 363 -3.41 17.93 -4.80
CA SER A 363 -2.32 17.41 -3.94
C SER A 363 -1.91 18.44 -2.89
N ALA A 364 -1.75 19.71 -3.26
CA ALA A 364 -1.49 20.81 -2.34
C ALA A 364 -2.65 21.01 -1.34
N TRP A 365 -3.90 20.85 -1.79
CA TRP A 365 -5.06 20.88 -0.91
C TRP A 365 -5.06 19.73 0.12
N ARG A 366 -4.77 18.49 -0.32
CA ARG A 366 -4.62 17.35 0.60
C ARG A 366 -3.48 17.54 1.60
N PHE A 367 -2.36 18.12 1.17
CA PHE A 367 -1.26 18.46 2.05
C PHE A 367 -1.67 19.51 3.09
N ALA A 368 -2.33 20.59 2.68
CA ALA A 368 -2.84 21.62 3.58
C ALA A 368 -3.86 21.06 4.60
N GLY A 369 -4.75 20.18 4.16
CA GLY A 369 -5.66 19.45 5.03
C GLY A 369 -4.92 18.55 6.04
N GLY A 370 -3.91 17.81 5.59
CA GLY A 370 -3.04 17.02 6.47
C GLY A 370 -2.32 17.86 7.53
N VAL A 371 -1.82 19.04 7.14
CA VAL A 371 -1.16 20.01 8.04
C VAL A 371 -2.16 20.56 9.05
N PHE A 372 -3.36 20.95 8.62
CA PHE A 372 -4.41 21.43 9.52
C PHE A 372 -4.82 20.35 10.53
N LEU A 373 -5.08 19.12 10.09
CA LEU A 373 -5.46 18.00 10.96
C LEU A 373 -4.32 17.64 11.93
N GLY A 374 -3.06 17.77 11.50
CA GLY A 374 -1.90 17.57 12.36
C GLY A 374 -1.70 18.67 13.40
N TRP A 375 -1.90 19.93 13.00
CA TRP A 375 -1.92 21.07 13.92
C TRP A 375 -3.07 20.97 14.93
N ALA A 376 -4.27 20.59 14.48
CA ALA A 376 -5.44 20.45 15.34
C ALA A 376 -5.24 19.38 16.42
N TYR A 377 -4.62 18.25 16.07
CA TYR A 377 -4.19 17.22 17.03
C TYR A 377 -3.20 17.79 18.06
N TRP A 378 -2.12 18.43 17.59
CA TRP A 378 -1.09 19.00 18.45
C TRP A 378 -1.62 20.09 19.40
N TYR A 379 -2.45 21.01 18.88
CA TYR A 379 -3.01 22.14 19.63
C TYR A 379 -4.04 21.71 20.69
N THR A 380 -4.87 20.70 20.39
CA THR A 380 -5.90 20.22 21.33
C THR A 380 -5.41 19.10 22.25
N GLY A 381 -4.32 18.42 21.88
CA GLY A 381 -3.83 17.23 22.57
C GLY A 381 -4.71 15.99 22.40
N SER A 382 -5.72 16.02 21.52
CA SER A 382 -6.70 14.94 21.35
C SER A 382 -6.85 14.53 19.89
N VAL A 383 -6.70 13.22 19.62
CA VAL A 383 -6.90 12.66 18.27
C VAL A 383 -8.35 12.84 17.79
N TRP A 384 -9.30 12.93 18.73
CA TRP A 384 -10.73 13.11 18.41
C TRP A 384 -11.03 14.42 17.67
N THR A 385 -10.22 15.47 17.85
CA THR A 385 -10.36 16.72 17.09
C THR A 385 -10.16 16.48 15.60
N SER A 386 -9.10 15.77 15.24
CA SER A 386 -8.75 15.47 13.85
C SER A 386 -9.69 14.41 13.27
N VAL A 387 -10.05 13.38 14.04
CA VAL A 387 -11.08 12.39 13.65
C VAL A 387 -12.40 13.06 13.32
N LEU A 388 -12.89 13.96 14.19
CA LEU A 388 -14.14 14.70 14.00
C LEU A 388 -14.07 15.60 12.77
N CYS A 389 -13.00 16.37 12.63
CA CYS A 389 -12.82 17.27 11.48
C CYS A 389 -12.80 16.48 10.17
N HIS A 390 -11.94 15.46 10.08
CA HIS A 390 -11.78 14.64 8.89
C HIS A 390 -13.07 13.91 8.52
N PHE A 391 -13.77 13.33 9.51
CA PHE A 391 -15.08 12.70 9.33
C PHE A 391 -16.12 13.66 8.73
N LEU A 392 -16.26 14.85 9.32
CA LEU A 392 -17.25 15.83 8.87
C LEU A 392 -16.96 16.33 7.45
N VAL A 393 -15.69 16.62 7.11
CA VAL A 393 -15.30 17.03 5.75
C VAL A 393 -15.61 15.92 4.74
N ASN A 394 -15.27 14.67 5.06
CA ASN A 394 -15.48 13.53 4.17
C ASN A 394 -16.97 13.24 3.93
N VAL A 395 -17.79 13.29 4.98
CA VAL A 395 -19.24 13.14 4.87
C VAL A 395 -19.85 14.29 4.07
N ALA A 396 -19.52 15.54 4.39
CA ALA A 396 -20.06 16.70 3.68
C ALA A 396 -19.71 16.66 2.18
N THR A 397 -18.45 16.37 1.84
CA THR A 397 -17.97 16.26 0.45
C THR A 397 -18.70 15.17 -0.32
N LEU A 398 -18.83 13.95 0.23
CA LEU A 398 -19.53 12.86 -0.45
C LEU A 398 -21.05 13.06 -0.52
N VAL A 399 -21.67 13.66 0.49
CA VAL A 399 -23.11 13.98 0.47
C VAL A 399 -23.40 15.05 -0.57
N THR A 400 -22.59 16.12 -0.64
CA THR A 400 -22.73 17.14 -1.69
C THR A 400 -22.52 16.54 -3.07
N ALA A 401 -21.45 15.77 -3.29
CA ALA A 401 -21.26 15.08 -4.58
C ALA A 401 -22.45 14.16 -4.93
N LYS A 402 -23.04 13.43 -3.96
CA LYS A 402 -24.15 12.52 -4.22
C LYS A 402 -25.43 13.23 -4.72
N TYR A 403 -25.68 14.46 -4.26
CA TYR A 403 -26.93 15.18 -4.54
C TYR A 403 -26.82 16.31 -5.55
N PHE A 404 -25.65 16.94 -5.68
CA PHE A 404 -25.43 18.07 -6.59
C PHE A 404 -24.76 17.66 -7.91
N ASP A 405 -24.13 16.48 -8.01
CA ASP A 405 -23.57 15.90 -9.25
C ASP A 405 -24.65 15.14 -10.08
N ARG A 406 -25.89 15.66 -10.05
CA ARG A 406 -27.09 15.16 -10.76
C ARG A 406 -27.74 16.22 -11.66
N ALA A 407 -27.01 17.30 -11.95
CA ALA A 407 -27.43 18.39 -12.84
C ALA A 407 -26.64 18.33 -14.16
#